data_AF-A8V4K1-F1
#
_entry.id   AF-A8V4K1-F1
#
_cell.length_a   1.000
_cell.length_b   1.000
_cell.length_c   1.000
_cell.angle_alpha   90.00
_cell.angle_beta   90.00
_cell.angle_gamma   90.00
#
_symmetry.space_group_name_H-M   'P 1'
#
loop_
_entity.id
_entity.type
_entity.pdbx_description
1 polymer ?
#
loop_
_entity_poly.entity_id
_entity_poly.type
_entity_poly.pdbx_seq_one_letter_code
_entity_poly.pdbx_strand_id
1 'polypeptide(L)'
;ASQLYPNYSNVQKVVESIYQNVLGKSPTDDPNGIAYWVGEINAGHTTVGKVAADIIYVAKTKYPNDPATKTLGNRADVAVYVADNIPNSDINGDGKTDKVDFDLFKNFIANVTNDPATVNTAKSLADGYKPVNVSLTTGTDTITGSKAADTFNAVVSSLSSEATLNSGDKVDGSDGIDTLNISMKGSFAGIGSGYIKNIEKINLKNETIIDRTFDAKNISGVETYNLTGSDAGNSISLSNLGEAGIEINFKNMSRDATITFDSNTNLSGSSDAMVIGVNNLGKPDPTPNNGIDNATYTKITMSKIENITVNTSGSKSYVDMSGFQSATSITVKGDQDLAIKNIPSTLTAFDASNNSGAITADFTNATAGKLGTIKTAGKDDVVSIKTSTINIAPTIDLGNGNDKLKLDVAAAATIQPVMNGVDTLELTNLGGNLTFSAAKTTGLMQ
;
A
#
# COMPACT_ATOMS: atom_id res chain seq x y z
N ALA A 1 20.62 -11.46 6.67
CA ALA A 1 20.95 -11.36 8.11
C ALA A 1 22.24 -12.11 8.53
N SER A 2 22.84 -13.00 7.73
CA SER A 2 23.99 -13.84 8.15
C SER A 2 25.39 -13.23 8.03
N GLN A 3 25.53 -11.91 7.86
CA GLN A 3 26.83 -11.22 7.91
C GLN A 3 26.91 -10.15 9.01
N LEU A 4 25.94 -10.12 9.93
CA LEU A 4 25.80 -9.01 10.89
C LEU A 4 26.61 -9.18 12.18
N TYR A 5 27.17 -10.37 12.43
CA TYR A 5 28.19 -10.61 13.46
C TYR A 5 29.10 -11.75 12.98
N PRO A 6 30.45 -11.66 13.10
CA PRO A 6 31.28 -12.84 12.90
C PRO A 6 30.81 -13.93 13.86
N ASN A 7 30.70 -15.18 13.38
CA ASN A 7 30.35 -16.34 14.19
C ASN A 7 30.95 -16.25 15.61
N TYR A 8 30.09 -16.07 16.62
CA TYR A 8 30.48 -16.05 18.04
C TYR A 8 30.96 -17.42 18.56
N SER A 9 31.21 -18.39 17.67
CA SER A 9 31.89 -19.65 18.02
C SER A 9 33.38 -19.44 18.33
N ASN A 10 33.93 -18.25 18.07
CA ASN A 10 35.32 -17.92 18.39
C ASN A 10 35.41 -16.95 19.57
N VAL A 11 35.64 -17.50 20.77
CA VAL A 11 35.82 -16.77 22.05
C VAL A 11 36.82 -15.61 21.93
N GLN A 12 37.92 -15.78 21.21
CA GLN A 12 38.94 -14.74 20.98
C GLN A 12 38.31 -13.48 20.40
N LYS A 13 37.57 -13.61 19.28
CA LYS A 13 36.95 -12.46 18.59
C LYS A 13 35.94 -11.73 19.47
N VAL A 14 35.25 -12.46 20.35
CA VAL A 14 34.28 -11.87 21.27
C VAL A 14 34.98 -11.01 22.32
N VAL A 15 36.02 -11.56 22.95
CA VAL A 15 36.82 -10.83 23.96
C VAL A 15 37.49 -9.61 23.34
N GLU A 16 38.06 -9.74 22.15
CA GLU A 16 38.64 -8.62 21.39
C GLU A 16 37.59 -7.53 21.10
N SER A 17 36.38 -7.92 20.71
CA SER A 17 35.29 -6.97 20.46
C SER A 17 34.87 -6.25 21.75
N ILE A 18 34.81 -6.94 22.88
CA ILE A 18 34.51 -6.32 24.18
C ILE A 18 35.62 -5.34 24.57
N TYR A 19 36.88 -5.74 24.44
CA TYR A 19 38.04 -4.88 24.72
C TYR A 19 38.03 -3.61 23.86
N GLN A 20 37.80 -3.76 22.56
CA GLN A 20 37.76 -2.62 21.64
C GLN A 20 36.61 -1.67 21.97
N ASN A 21 35.42 -2.19 22.26
CA ASN A 21 34.22 -1.36 22.48
C ASN A 21 34.13 -0.75 23.88
N VAL A 22 34.69 -1.41 24.92
CA VAL A 22 34.60 -0.96 26.31
C VAL A 22 35.86 -0.22 26.76
N LEU A 23 37.04 -0.72 26.35
CA LEU A 23 38.34 -0.20 26.80
C LEU A 23 39.11 0.54 25.69
N GLY A 24 38.63 0.51 24.44
CA GLY A 24 39.35 1.12 23.31
C GLY A 24 40.67 0.43 22.98
N LYS A 25 40.85 -0.81 23.43
CA LYS A 25 42.10 -1.58 23.31
C LYS A 25 41.97 -2.70 22.28
N SER A 26 42.96 -2.81 21.42
CA SER A 26 43.16 -3.88 20.46
C SER A 26 44.09 -4.98 21.01
N PRO A 27 44.27 -6.11 20.29
CA PRO A 27 45.22 -7.15 20.66
C PRO A 27 46.68 -6.68 20.78
N THR A 28 47.05 -5.57 20.14
CA THR A 28 48.40 -5.00 20.30
C THR A 28 48.53 -4.15 21.54
N ASP A 29 47.44 -3.58 22.05
CA ASP A 29 47.46 -2.70 23.22
C ASP A 29 47.47 -3.49 24.54
N ASP A 30 46.82 -4.66 24.57
CA ASP A 30 46.75 -5.52 25.75
C ASP A 30 46.64 -7.02 25.38
N PRO A 31 47.68 -7.61 24.76
CA PRO A 31 47.66 -9.01 24.34
C PRO A 31 47.47 -9.95 25.53
N ASN A 32 48.05 -9.62 26.68
CA ASN A 32 48.01 -10.47 27.87
C ASN A 32 46.63 -10.45 28.54
N GLY A 33 45.99 -9.29 28.65
CA GLY A 33 44.64 -9.18 29.20
C GLY A 33 43.62 -9.95 28.35
N ILE A 34 43.69 -9.82 27.02
CA ILE A 34 42.82 -10.57 26.12
C ILE A 34 43.08 -12.07 26.25
N ALA A 35 44.35 -12.51 26.24
CA ALA A 35 44.70 -13.93 26.39
C ALA A 35 44.22 -14.51 27.73
N TYR A 36 44.29 -13.74 28.82
CA TYR A 36 43.80 -14.15 30.14
C TYR A 36 42.30 -14.46 30.10
N TRP A 37 41.47 -13.53 29.63
CA TRP A 37 40.01 -13.73 29.60
C TRP A 37 39.58 -14.87 28.67
N VAL A 38 40.26 -15.01 27.53
CA VAL A 38 40.03 -16.14 26.62
C VAL A 38 40.39 -17.47 27.30
N GLY A 39 41.49 -17.52 28.05
CA GLY A 39 41.88 -18.67 28.86
C GLY A 39 40.84 -19.03 29.92
N GLU A 40 40.36 -18.06 30.68
CA GLU A 40 39.35 -18.27 31.73
C GLU A 40 38.01 -18.78 31.19
N ILE A 41 37.58 -18.28 30.02
CA ILE A 41 36.36 -18.77 29.35
C ILE A 41 36.56 -20.21 28.87
N ASN A 42 37.69 -20.53 28.23
CA ASN A 42 37.98 -21.87 27.73
C ASN A 42 38.17 -22.90 28.85
N ALA A 43 38.69 -22.48 30.01
CA ALA A 43 38.81 -23.32 31.20
C ALA A 43 37.46 -23.55 31.93
N GLY A 44 36.39 -22.86 31.52
CA GLY A 44 35.07 -22.96 32.14
C GLY A 44 34.96 -22.25 33.49
N HIS A 45 35.92 -21.39 33.84
CA HIS A 45 35.91 -20.62 35.10
C HIS A 45 34.93 -19.43 35.07
N THR A 46 34.59 -18.96 33.87
CA THR A 46 33.69 -17.83 33.67
C THR A 46 32.90 -17.97 32.35
N THR A 47 31.98 -17.05 32.10
CA THR A 47 31.21 -16.99 30.85
C THR A 47 31.48 -15.69 30.13
N VAL A 48 31.27 -15.66 28.81
CA VAL A 48 31.36 -14.43 27.99
C VAL A 48 30.54 -13.29 28.60
N GLY A 49 29.31 -13.57 29.04
CA GLY A 49 28.44 -12.56 29.66
C GLY A 49 29.01 -12.00 30.97
N LYS A 50 29.59 -12.85 31.82
CA LYS A 50 30.25 -12.40 33.05
C LYS A 50 31.51 -11.57 32.76
N VAL A 51 32.33 -11.99 31.81
CA VAL A 51 33.52 -11.23 31.39
C VAL A 51 33.14 -9.85 30.87
N ALA A 52 32.11 -9.74 30.01
CA ALA A 52 31.62 -8.45 29.54
C ALA A 52 31.16 -7.56 30.71
N ALA A 53 30.38 -8.11 31.64
CA ALA A 53 29.90 -7.38 32.81
C ALA A 53 31.04 -6.91 33.74
N ASP A 54 32.02 -7.77 34.02
CA ASP A 54 33.17 -7.45 34.89
C ASP A 54 34.04 -6.35 34.26
N ILE A 55 34.32 -6.44 32.95
CA ILE A 55 35.10 -5.42 32.23
C ILE A 55 34.37 -4.07 32.24
N ILE A 56 33.07 -4.05 31.94
CA ILE A 56 32.24 -2.83 31.98
C ILE A 56 32.22 -2.25 33.41
N TYR A 57 32.04 -3.09 34.42
CA TYR A 57 32.01 -2.67 35.82
C TYR A 57 33.34 -2.02 36.24
N VAL A 58 34.47 -2.65 35.92
CA VAL A 58 35.80 -2.12 36.23
C VAL A 58 36.05 -0.81 35.48
N ALA A 59 35.72 -0.74 34.19
CA ALA A 59 35.84 0.49 33.39
C ALA A 59 35.10 1.65 34.08
N LYS A 60 33.82 1.46 34.42
CA LYS A 60 32.99 2.51 35.03
C LYS A 60 33.40 2.88 36.46
N THR A 61 33.92 1.94 37.25
CA THR A 61 34.20 2.19 38.69
C THR A 61 35.65 2.57 38.98
N LYS A 62 36.62 2.04 38.22
CA LYS A 62 38.05 2.28 38.43
C LYS A 62 38.64 3.26 37.43
N TYR A 63 38.08 3.32 36.22
CA TYR A 63 38.58 4.16 35.13
C TYR A 63 37.53 5.14 34.56
N PRO A 64 36.72 5.84 35.40
CA PRO A 64 35.62 6.68 34.91
C PRO A 64 36.06 7.84 34.01
N ASN A 65 37.33 8.25 34.09
CA ASN A 65 37.88 9.35 33.30
C ASN A 65 38.60 8.91 32.02
N ASP A 66 38.74 7.60 31.81
CA ASP A 66 39.33 7.04 30.60
C ASP A 66 38.50 7.41 29.35
N PRO A 67 39.13 7.81 28.22
CA PRO A 67 38.42 8.15 27.00
C PRO A 67 37.46 7.09 26.47
N ALA A 68 37.81 5.80 26.52
CA ALA A 68 36.93 4.73 26.06
C ALA A 68 35.73 4.56 27.00
N THR A 69 35.96 4.65 28.31
CA THR A 69 34.87 4.61 29.31
C THR A 69 33.89 5.78 29.14
N LYS A 70 34.39 7.00 28.90
CA LYS A 70 33.57 8.17 28.59
C LYS A 70 32.80 8.01 27.28
N THR A 71 33.45 7.49 26.24
CA THR A 71 32.80 7.22 24.95
C THR A 71 31.64 6.22 25.12
N LEU A 72 31.84 5.14 25.88
CA LEU A 72 30.78 4.18 26.18
C LEU A 72 29.61 4.83 26.92
N GLY A 73 29.90 5.66 27.93
CA GLY A 73 28.89 6.42 28.66
C GLY A 73 28.09 7.39 27.77
N ASN A 74 28.79 8.14 26.92
CA ASN A 74 28.19 9.08 25.98
C ASN A 74 27.31 8.38 24.94
N ARG A 75 27.77 7.25 24.38
CA ARG A 75 26.96 6.42 23.47
C ARG A 75 25.71 5.89 24.15
N ALA A 76 25.82 5.46 25.41
CA ALA A 76 24.66 5.02 26.19
C ALA A 76 23.67 6.17 26.46
N ASP A 77 24.14 7.38 26.78
CA ASP A 77 23.30 8.57 26.94
C ASP A 77 22.55 8.92 25.64
N VAL A 78 23.23 8.92 24.50
CA VAL A 78 22.59 9.12 23.19
C VAL A 78 21.59 8.00 22.89
N ALA A 79 21.92 6.74 23.15
CA ALA A 79 21.01 5.62 22.91
C ALA A 79 19.74 5.70 23.77
N VAL A 80 19.86 6.10 25.04
CA VAL A 80 18.71 6.36 25.92
C VAL A 80 17.88 7.51 25.36
N TYR A 81 18.52 8.62 25.00
CA TYR A 81 17.83 9.77 24.42
C TYR A 81 17.06 9.43 23.14
N VAL A 82 17.68 8.66 22.25
CA VAL A 82 17.05 8.17 21.01
C VAL A 82 15.85 7.29 21.33
N ALA A 83 15.98 6.35 22.26
CA ALA A 83 14.88 5.48 22.67
C ALA A 83 13.70 6.26 23.28
N ASP A 84 13.98 7.35 24.00
CA ASP A 84 12.95 8.20 24.62
C ASP A 84 12.21 9.10 23.61
N ASN A 85 12.86 9.46 22.48
CA ASN A 85 12.31 10.43 21.52
C ASN A 85 11.88 9.82 20.18
N ILE A 86 12.35 8.63 19.83
CA ILE A 86 12.02 7.89 18.61
C ILE A 86 11.43 6.53 19.02
N PRO A 87 10.13 6.49 19.37
CA PRO A 87 9.52 5.30 19.97
C PRO A 87 9.19 4.19 18.97
N ASN A 88 9.14 4.49 17.67
CA ASN A 88 8.85 3.52 16.62
C ASN A 88 10.15 2.91 16.05
N SER A 89 10.18 1.59 15.88
CA SER A 89 11.30 0.87 15.27
C SER A 89 11.29 0.90 13.75
N ASP A 90 10.11 1.12 13.14
CA ASP A 90 9.93 1.47 11.73
C ASP A 90 9.93 3.00 11.64
N ILE A 91 11.10 3.60 11.42
CA ILE A 91 11.24 5.06 11.48
C ILE A 91 10.68 5.69 10.22
N ASN A 92 10.87 5.06 9.06
CA ASN A 92 10.45 5.62 7.77
C ASN A 92 8.98 5.34 7.42
N GLY A 93 8.28 4.45 8.14
CA GLY A 93 6.85 4.16 7.96
C GLY A 93 6.52 3.23 6.79
N ASP A 94 7.49 2.43 6.32
CA ASP A 94 7.31 1.52 5.19
C ASP A 94 6.58 0.21 5.58
N GLY A 95 6.26 0.06 6.86
CA GLY A 95 5.59 -1.10 7.43
C GLY A 95 6.56 -2.23 7.81
N LYS A 96 7.87 -1.99 7.78
CA LYS A 96 8.90 -2.98 8.12
C LYS A 96 9.87 -2.39 9.13
N THR A 97 10.36 -3.25 10.03
CA THR A 97 11.54 -2.94 10.83
C THR A 97 12.71 -3.69 10.23
N ASP A 98 13.53 -3.00 9.46
CA ASP A 98 14.53 -3.64 8.60
C ASP A 98 15.96 -3.09 8.81
N LYS A 99 16.85 -3.38 7.84
CA LYS A 99 18.26 -2.98 7.93
C LYS A 99 18.41 -1.45 7.86
N VAL A 100 17.55 -0.76 7.14
CA VAL A 100 17.58 0.70 6.99
C VAL A 100 17.35 1.36 8.35
N ASP A 101 16.30 0.95 9.08
CA ASP A 101 16.02 1.47 10.42
C ASP A 101 17.15 1.16 11.39
N PHE A 102 17.62 -0.09 11.37
CA PHE A 102 18.68 -0.52 12.28
C PHE A 102 20.00 0.22 12.04
N ASP A 103 20.36 0.48 10.78
CA ASP A 103 21.56 1.24 10.47
C ASP A 103 21.41 2.74 10.81
N LEU A 104 20.20 3.30 10.70
CA LEU A 104 19.92 4.64 11.21
C LEU A 104 20.15 4.74 12.72
N PHE A 105 19.63 3.79 13.51
CA PHE A 105 19.87 3.76 14.96
C PHE A 105 21.37 3.65 15.31
N LYS A 106 22.14 2.84 14.57
CA LYS A 106 23.60 2.79 14.74
C LYS A 106 24.27 4.12 14.42
N ASN A 107 23.81 4.80 13.37
CA ASN A 107 24.42 6.03 12.91
C ASN A 107 24.32 7.16 13.95
N PHE A 108 23.27 7.18 14.79
CA PHE A 108 23.18 8.15 15.88
C PHE A 108 24.36 8.05 16.87
N ILE A 109 24.87 6.85 17.13
CA ILE A 109 25.95 6.64 18.10
C ILE A 109 27.33 6.45 17.45
N ALA A 110 27.41 6.29 16.13
CA ALA A 110 28.63 5.93 15.41
C ALA A 110 29.77 6.93 15.65
N ASN A 111 29.45 8.23 15.59
CA ASN A 111 30.43 9.33 15.72
C ASN A 111 30.51 9.91 17.14
N VAL A 112 29.84 9.30 18.11
CA VAL A 112 29.89 9.73 19.51
C VAL A 112 31.23 9.29 20.12
N THR A 113 31.97 10.24 20.68
CA THR A 113 33.29 10.06 21.32
C THR A 113 33.25 10.45 22.80
N ASN A 114 34.40 10.62 23.44
CA ASN A 114 34.53 11.13 24.80
C ASN A 114 34.32 12.64 24.93
N ASP A 115 34.19 13.36 23.80
CA ASP A 115 33.86 14.79 23.77
C ASP A 115 32.34 15.01 23.93
N PRO A 116 31.88 15.74 24.97
CA PRO A 116 30.47 16.08 25.14
C PRO A 116 29.82 16.80 23.95
N ALA A 117 30.59 17.51 23.11
CA ALA A 117 30.04 18.15 21.91
C ALA A 117 29.46 17.12 20.93
N THR A 118 30.09 15.95 20.80
CA THR A 118 29.60 14.87 19.92
C THR A 118 28.27 14.28 20.38
N VAL A 119 27.99 14.29 21.69
CA VAL A 119 26.69 13.90 22.25
C VAL A 119 25.61 14.87 21.78
N ASN A 120 25.86 16.18 21.86
CA ASN A 120 24.91 17.20 21.42
C ASN A 120 24.65 17.11 19.91
N THR A 121 25.69 16.89 19.10
CA THR A 121 25.54 16.66 17.66
C THR A 121 24.68 15.43 17.37
N ALA A 122 24.91 14.32 18.08
CA ALA A 122 24.12 13.11 17.91
C ALA A 122 22.66 13.28 18.35
N LYS A 123 22.41 13.97 19.47
CA LYS A 123 21.06 14.29 19.94
C LYS A 123 20.32 15.18 18.94
N SER A 124 20.99 16.21 18.41
CA SER A 124 20.41 17.08 17.36
C SER A 124 20.15 16.33 16.04
N LEU A 125 20.97 15.33 15.70
CA LEU A 125 20.69 14.46 14.56
C LEU A 125 19.44 13.60 14.82
N ALA A 126 19.29 13.07 16.03
CA ALA A 126 18.13 12.28 16.43
C ALA A 126 16.85 13.12 16.53
N ASP A 127 16.93 14.38 16.95
CA ASP A 127 15.79 15.31 16.98
C ASP A 127 15.11 15.44 15.61
N GLY A 128 15.88 15.36 14.52
CA GLY A 128 15.35 15.40 13.17
C GLY A 128 14.47 14.20 12.79
N TYR A 129 14.48 13.12 13.58
CA TYR A 129 13.65 11.91 13.39
C TYR A 129 12.59 11.76 14.48
N LYS A 130 12.35 12.81 15.28
CA LYS A 130 11.25 12.82 16.22
C LYS A 130 9.93 13.02 15.45
N PRO A 131 9.01 12.04 15.43
CA PRO A 131 7.80 12.15 14.62
C PRO A 131 6.95 13.36 15.00
N VAL A 132 6.45 14.06 14.00
CA VAL A 132 5.53 15.19 14.12
C VAL A 132 4.11 14.66 13.95
N ASN A 133 3.43 14.48 15.09
CA ASN A 133 2.05 14.00 15.12
C ASN A 133 1.12 15.10 15.65
N VAL A 134 0.42 15.77 14.74
CA VAL A 134 -0.34 16.99 15.05
C VAL A 134 -1.69 17.03 14.35
N SER A 135 -2.60 17.84 14.90
CA SER A 135 -3.83 18.23 14.24
C SER A 135 -3.69 19.66 13.74
N LEU A 136 -4.14 19.92 12.51
CA LEU A 136 -4.29 21.26 11.99
C LEU A 136 -5.30 22.05 12.83
N THR A 137 -5.19 23.37 12.80
CA THR A 137 -6.06 24.29 13.53
C THR A 137 -7.09 24.93 12.60
N THR A 138 -8.06 25.65 13.14
CA THR A 138 -8.99 26.43 12.30
C THR A 138 -8.33 27.66 11.65
N GLY A 139 -7.08 27.95 12.00
CA GLY A 139 -6.29 29.04 11.44
C GLY A 139 -5.67 28.67 10.10
N THR A 140 -4.63 29.40 9.72
CA THR A 140 -3.71 28.96 8.67
C THR A 140 -2.51 28.33 9.33
N ASP A 141 -2.21 27.09 8.95
CA ASP A 141 -1.10 26.33 9.51
C ASP A 141 0.15 26.42 8.61
N THR A 142 1.32 26.40 9.24
CA THR A 142 2.60 26.20 8.56
C THR A 142 3.39 25.18 9.36
N ILE A 143 3.40 23.95 8.86
CA ILE A 143 3.92 22.79 9.55
C ILE A 143 4.94 22.11 8.63
N THR A 144 6.10 21.82 9.19
CA THR A 144 7.13 20.99 8.58
C THR A 144 7.31 19.76 9.46
N GLY A 145 7.26 18.60 8.84
CA GLY A 145 7.50 17.30 9.42
C GLY A 145 8.95 17.06 9.82
N SER A 146 9.22 15.83 10.20
CA SER A 146 10.51 15.27 10.56
C SER A 146 11.08 14.43 9.42
N LYS A 147 12.07 13.60 9.71
CA LYS A 147 12.60 12.59 8.78
C LYS A 147 12.04 11.19 9.06
N ALA A 148 11.15 11.10 10.03
CA ALA A 148 10.43 9.90 10.37
C ALA A 148 9.01 10.01 9.82
N ALA A 149 8.30 8.90 9.78
CA ALA A 149 6.89 8.89 9.42
C ALA A 149 6.06 9.75 10.38
N ASP A 150 5.47 10.80 9.82
CA ASP A 150 4.66 11.77 10.51
C ASP A 150 3.16 11.55 10.28
N THR A 151 2.34 12.11 11.16
CA THR A 151 0.88 12.06 11.04
C THR A 151 0.25 13.43 11.27
N PHE A 152 -0.44 13.90 10.25
CA PHE A 152 -1.23 15.11 10.27
C PHE A 152 -2.72 14.76 10.28
N ASN A 153 -3.51 15.46 11.08
CA ASN A 153 -4.96 15.25 11.17
C ASN A 153 -5.70 16.54 10.86
N ALA A 154 -6.73 16.46 10.03
CA ALA A 154 -7.54 17.63 9.70
C ALA A 154 -9.02 17.30 9.50
N VAL A 155 -9.84 18.35 9.51
CA VAL A 155 -11.29 18.28 9.31
C VAL A 155 -11.66 19.22 8.17
N VAL A 156 -12.42 18.71 7.21
CA VAL A 156 -13.08 19.53 6.19
C VAL A 156 -14.54 19.69 6.59
N SER A 157 -14.99 20.91 6.80
CA SER A 157 -16.37 21.22 7.22
C SER A 157 -16.85 22.52 6.59
N SER A 158 -18.16 22.66 6.41
CA SER A 158 -18.77 23.95 6.07
C SER A 158 -18.86 24.89 7.28
N LEU A 159 -18.66 24.37 8.49
CA LEU A 159 -18.61 25.16 9.72
C LEU A 159 -17.17 25.58 9.98
N SER A 160 -16.89 26.89 9.90
CA SER A 160 -15.54 27.44 10.08
C SER A 160 -14.95 27.16 11.46
N SER A 161 -15.78 26.96 12.49
CA SER A 161 -15.33 26.57 13.83
C SER A 161 -14.83 25.13 13.93
N GLU A 162 -15.09 24.31 12.91
CA GLU A 162 -14.65 22.91 12.84
C GLU A 162 -13.67 22.65 11.71
N ALA A 163 -13.68 23.46 10.65
CA ALA A 163 -12.81 23.30 9.50
C ALA A 163 -11.37 23.63 9.89
N THR A 164 -10.50 22.64 9.80
CA THR A 164 -9.07 22.80 10.07
C THR A 164 -8.20 22.59 8.85
N LEU A 165 -8.72 21.99 7.76
CA LEU A 165 -8.02 22.01 6.48
C LEU A 165 -8.54 23.17 5.63
N ASN A 166 -7.69 24.17 5.45
CA ASN A 166 -8.01 25.46 4.88
C ASN A 166 -7.13 25.76 3.67
N SER A 167 -7.59 26.64 2.78
CA SER A 167 -6.91 26.92 1.51
C SER A 167 -5.53 27.59 1.64
N GLY A 168 -5.18 28.09 2.82
CA GLY A 168 -3.89 28.75 3.10
C GLY A 168 -2.83 27.84 3.71
N ASP A 169 -3.19 26.61 4.10
CA ASP A 169 -2.30 25.76 4.89
C ASP A 169 -1.07 25.31 4.10
N LYS A 170 0.06 25.26 4.81
CA LYS A 170 1.36 24.82 4.28
C LYS A 170 1.83 23.64 5.10
N VAL A 171 1.65 22.44 4.56
CA VAL A 171 2.08 21.20 5.20
C VAL A 171 3.14 20.54 4.32
N ASP A 172 4.28 20.26 4.92
CA ASP A 172 5.40 19.55 4.30
C ASP A 172 5.78 18.38 5.19
N GLY A 173 5.53 17.12 4.79
CA GLY A 173 5.93 15.97 5.60
C GLY A 173 7.44 15.76 5.67
N SER A 174 8.20 16.35 4.74
CA SER A 174 9.67 16.20 4.62
C SER A 174 10.13 14.81 4.17
N ASP A 175 10.90 14.08 4.97
CA ASP A 175 11.35 12.71 4.61
C ASP A 175 10.57 11.71 5.44
N GLY A 176 10.30 10.53 4.91
CA GLY A 176 9.49 9.51 5.59
C GLY A 176 8.32 9.10 4.71
N ILE A 177 7.44 8.26 5.25
CA ILE A 177 6.16 7.92 4.63
C ILE A 177 5.09 8.53 5.53
N ASP A 178 4.69 9.73 5.15
CA ASP A 178 3.87 10.61 5.95
C ASP A 178 2.39 10.44 5.62
N THR A 179 1.55 10.63 6.64
CA THR A 179 0.11 10.41 6.53
C THR A 179 -0.68 11.65 6.89
N LEU A 180 -1.61 12.05 6.01
CA LEU A 180 -2.63 13.05 6.31
C LEU A 180 -4.02 12.39 6.42
N ASN A 181 -4.59 12.42 7.62
CA ASN A 181 -5.93 11.93 7.91
C ASN A 181 -6.94 13.07 7.86
N ILE A 182 -7.99 12.93 7.04
CA ILE A 182 -9.00 13.96 6.83
C ILE A 182 -10.39 13.40 7.12
N SER A 183 -11.03 14.00 8.12
CA SER A 183 -12.45 13.79 8.43
C SER A 183 -13.29 14.75 7.58
N MET A 184 -14.04 14.22 6.61
CA MET A 184 -14.83 15.00 5.66
C MET A 184 -16.28 15.13 6.11
N LYS A 185 -16.61 16.27 6.69
CA LYS A 185 -18.00 16.71 6.95
C LYS A 185 -18.55 17.59 5.83
N GLY A 186 -17.67 18.16 4.99
CA GLY A 186 -17.98 18.90 3.76
C GLY A 186 -17.01 18.56 2.63
N SER A 187 -17.29 19.05 1.42
CA SER A 187 -16.35 18.93 0.29
C SER A 187 -15.19 19.92 0.45
N PHE A 188 -14.00 19.54 0.00
CA PHE A 188 -12.81 20.38 0.02
C PHE A 188 -12.59 21.01 -1.35
N ALA A 189 -12.44 22.33 -1.39
CA ALA A 189 -12.27 23.09 -2.63
C ALA A 189 -10.80 23.27 -3.05
N GLY A 190 -9.88 22.58 -2.38
CA GLY A 190 -8.46 22.57 -2.73
C GLY A 190 -7.65 23.61 -1.96
N ILE A 191 -6.33 23.46 -2.04
CA ILE A 191 -5.39 24.41 -1.46
C ILE A 191 -5.21 25.58 -2.45
N GLY A 192 -5.36 26.80 -1.95
CA GLY A 192 -5.27 28.03 -2.73
C GLY A 192 -3.84 28.58 -2.75
N SER A 193 -3.48 29.35 -1.72
CA SER A 193 -2.16 30.00 -1.59
C SER A 193 -1.13 29.16 -0.83
N GLY A 194 -1.57 28.09 -0.18
CA GLY A 194 -0.74 27.14 0.55
C GLY A 194 -0.19 26.00 -0.32
N TYR A 195 0.21 24.92 0.33
CA TYR A 195 0.54 23.64 -0.31
C TYR A 195 0.41 22.48 0.67
N ILE A 196 0.22 21.27 0.14
CA ILE A 196 0.49 20.02 0.85
C ILE A 196 1.49 19.25 0.01
N LYS A 197 2.66 18.92 0.55
CA LYS A 197 3.71 18.21 -0.18
C LYS A 197 4.43 17.20 0.70
N ASN A 198 5.05 16.21 0.06
CA ASN A 198 5.76 15.13 0.75
C ASN A 198 4.84 14.47 1.78
N ILE A 199 3.66 14.07 1.33
CA ILE A 199 2.69 13.31 2.11
C ILE A 199 2.27 12.15 1.24
N GLU A 200 2.79 10.96 1.52
CA GLU A 200 2.68 9.80 0.66
C GLU A 200 1.29 9.16 0.77
N LYS A 201 0.64 9.29 1.93
CA LYS A 201 -0.67 8.69 2.22
C LYS A 201 -1.69 9.74 2.64
N ILE A 202 -2.79 9.86 1.87
CA ILE A 202 -3.94 10.68 2.26
C ILE A 202 -5.15 9.79 2.54
N ASN A 203 -5.64 9.84 3.77
CA ASN A 203 -6.82 9.10 4.21
C ASN A 203 -8.02 10.04 4.29
N LEU A 204 -9.01 9.84 3.42
CA LEU A 204 -10.26 10.60 3.39
C LEU A 204 -11.40 9.75 3.96
N LYS A 205 -12.06 10.23 5.02
CA LYS A 205 -13.22 9.57 5.60
C LYS A 205 -14.45 10.47 5.50
N ASN A 206 -15.46 10.04 4.75
CA ASN A 206 -16.74 10.75 4.67
C ASN A 206 -17.59 10.43 5.90
N GLU A 207 -17.72 11.40 6.81
CA GLU A 207 -18.47 11.25 8.07
C GLU A 207 -19.99 11.47 7.90
N THR A 208 -20.47 11.60 6.66
CA THR A 208 -21.86 11.97 6.37
C THR A 208 -22.46 11.04 5.32
N ILE A 209 -23.78 11.05 5.16
CA ILE A 209 -24.47 10.29 4.10
C ILE A 209 -24.47 10.99 2.73
N ILE A 210 -23.88 12.19 2.65
CA ILE A 210 -23.88 13.00 1.43
C ILE A 210 -22.55 12.79 0.73
N ASP A 211 -22.59 12.67 -0.60
CA ASP A 211 -21.40 12.53 -1.43
C ASP A 211 -20.45 13.72 -1.24
N ARG A 212 -19.16 13.46 -1.31
CA ARG A 212 -18.10 14.44 -1.06
C ARG A 212 -17.15 14.52 -2.24
N THR A 213 -16.59 15.70 -2.45
CA THR A 213 -15.48 15.90 -3.38
C THR A 213 -14.29 16.43 -2.61
N PHE A 214 -13.11 15.93 -2.94
CA PHE A 214 -11.84 16.43 -2.46
C PHE A 214 -11.02 16.91 -3.66
N ASP A 215 -10.83 18.21 -3.74
CA ASP A 215 -9.96 18.81 -4.75
C ASP A 215 -8.49 18.71 -4.30
N ALA A 216 -7.71 17.95 -5.05
CA ALA A 216 -6.29 17.68 -4.81
C ALA A 216 -5.36 18.75 -5.40
N LYS A 217 -5.89 19.91 -5.81
CA LYS A 217 -5.08 21.03 -6.29
C LYS A 217 -4.05 21.47 -5.23
N ASN A 218 -2.82 21.70 -5.70
CA ASN A 218 -1.66 22.08 -4.90
C ASN A 218 -1.30 21.05 -3.81
N ILE A 219 -1.60 19.78 -4.09
CA ILE A 219 -1.16 18.62 -3.32
C ILE A 219 -0.22 17.77 -4.19
N SER A 220 0.96 17.43 -3.68
CA SER A 220 1.99 16.69 -4.44
C SER A 220 2.72 15.68 -3.57
N GLY A 221 3.31 14.64 -4.18
CA GLY A 221 4.03 13.58 -3.47
C GLY A 221 3.14 12.48 -2.87
N VAL A 222 1.85 12.46 -3.22
CA VAL A 222 0.92 11.43 -2.75
C VAL A 222 1.06 10.19 -3.60
N GLU A 223 1.32 9.05 -2.96
CA GLU A 223 1.40 7.74 -3.59
C GLU A 223 0.10 6.95 -3.41
N THR A 224 -0.67 7.23 -2.35
CA THR A 224 -1.92 6.53 -2.03
C THR A 224 -3.01 7.46 -1.49
N TYR A 225 -4.19 7.39 -2.10
CA TYR A 225 -5.43 7.91 -1.53
C TYR A 225 -6.30 6.78 -0.99
N ASN A 226 -6.69 6.86 0.28
CA ASN A 226 -7.65 5.93 0.88
C ASN A 226 -9.00 6.65 1.07
N LEU A 227 -9.98 6.29 0.27
CA LEU A 227 -11.32 6.87 0.25
C LEU A 227 -12.28 5.94 1.00
N THR A 228 -12.65 6.33 2.22
CA THR A 228 -13.58 5.57 3.06
C THR A 228 -14.92 6.28 3.16
N GLY A 229 -15.94 5.67 2.56
CA GLY A 229 -17.32 6.06 2.70
C GLY A 229 -17.95 5.60 4.02
N SER A 230 -19.27 5.55 4.04
CA SER A 230 -20.08 4.99 5.13
C SER A 230 -20.99 3.88 4.59
N ASP A 231 -21.23 2.86 5.41
CA ASP A 231 -22.11 1.73 5.05
C ASP A 231 -23.58 2.17 4.77
N ALA A 232 -23.94 3.37 5.25
CA ALA A 232 -25.22 4.03 5.01
C ALA A 232 -25.39 4.53 3.56
N GLY A 233 -24.32 4.53 2.76
CA GLY A 233 -24.33 4.82 1.33
C GLY A 233 -24.00 6.28 0.99
N ASN A 234 -22.73 6.50 0.64
CA ASN A 234 -22.18 7.77 0.14
C ASN A 234 -21.04 7.47 -0.85
N SER A 235 -20.41 8.51 -1.37
CA SER A 235 -19.14 8.43 -2.09
C SER A 235 -18.16 9.55 -1.74
N ILE A 236 -16.91 9.36 -2.16
CA ILE A 236 -15.89 10.41 -2.24
C ILE A 236 -15.38 10.44 -3.68
N SER A 237 -15.36 11.62 -4.29
CA SER A 237 -14.77 11.90 -5.59
C SER A 237 -13.52 12.74 -5.43
N LEU A 238 -12.54 12.58 -6.34
CA LEU A 238 -11.33 13.39 -6.37
C LEU A 238 -11.34 14.28 -7.63
N SER A 239 -10.85 15.51 -7.49
CA SER A 239 -10.60 16.38 -8.64
C SER A 239 -9.20 16.97 -8.61
N ASN A 240 -8.70 17.41 -9.77
CA ASN A 240 -7.35 17.97 -9.94
C ASN A 240 -6.24 17.05 -9.39
N LEU A 241 -6.39 15.74 -9.60
CA LEU A 241 -5.35 14.79 -9.24
C LEU A 241 -4.12 15.02 -10.12
N GLY A 242 -2.99 15.37 -9.50
CA GLY A 242 -1.79 15.82 -10.24
C GLY A 242 -1.05 14.72 -10.99
N GLU A 243 -1.21 13.45 -10.59
CA GLU A 243 -0.39 12.34 -11.06
C GLU A 243 -1.23 11.07 -11.29
N ALA A 244 -0.85 10.30 -12.31
CA ALA A 244 -1.34 8.94 -12.55
C ALA A 244 -0.27 7.91 -12.17
N GLY A 245 -0.62 6.62 -12.13
CA GLY A 245 0.27 5.57 -11.65
C GLY A 245 0.27 5.39 -10.13
N ILE A 246 -0.50 6.19 -9.39
CA ILE A 246 -0.69 6.06 -7.94
C ILE A 246 -1.82 5.07 -7.60
N GLU A 247 -1.94 4.73 -6.31
CA GLU A 247 -3.02 3.86 -5.81
C GLU A 247 -4.19 4.68 -5.22
N ILE A 248 -5.42 4.30 -5.58
CA ILE A 248 -6.64 4.86 -4.99
C ILE A 248 -7.50 3.72 -4.44
N ASN A 249 -7.60 3.64 -3.12
CA ASN A 249 -8.39 2.64 -2.43
C ASN A 249 -9.79 3.16 -2.13
N PHE A 250 -10.81 2.43 -2.55
CA PHE A 250 -12.22 2.74 -2.31
C PHE A 250 -12.79 1.74 -1.31
N LYS A 251 -13.38 2.25 -0.23
CA LYS A 251 -13.93 1.43 0.85
C LYS A 251 -15.29 1.90 1.31
N ASN A 252 -16.22 0.97 1.54
CA ASN A 252 -17.55 1.24 2.13
C ASN A 252 -18.33 2.33 1.37
N MET A 253 -18.34 2.26 0.04
CA MET A 253 -19.06 3.21 -0.82
C MET A 253 -20.09 2.47 -1.65
N SER A 254 -21.31 3.01 -1.73
CA SER A 254 -22.39 2.41 -2.51
C SER A 254 -22.97 3.35 -3.57
N ARG A 255 -22.32 4.50 -3.78
CA ARG A 255 -22.66 5.50 -4.80
C ARG A 255 -21.45 5.78 -5.66
N ASP A 256 -21.70 6.34 -6.83
CA ASP A 256 -20.68 6.56 -7.85
C ASP A 256 -19.61 7.55 -7.39
N ALA A 257 -18.38 7.28 -7.82
CA ALA A 257 -17.22 8.12 -7.58
C ALA A 257 -16.58 8.52 -8.91
N THR A 258 -16.12 9.77 -8.99
CA THR A 258 -15.38 10.27 -10.14
C THR A 258 -14.00 10.74 -9.70
N ILE A 259 -12.97 10.32 -10.45
CA ILE A 259 -11.60 10.77 -10.30
C ILE A 259 -11.26 11.59 -11.54
N THR A 260 -10.98 12.89 -11.37
CA THR A 260 -10.50 13.76 -12.45
C THR A 260 -9.06 14.18 -12.20
N PHE A 261 -8.24 14.04 -13.23
CA PHE A 261 -6.87 14.52 -13.23
C PHE A 261 -6.81 16.02 -13.46
N ASP A 262 -5.75 16.65 -12.97
CA ASP A 262 -5.42 18.03 -13.33
C ASP A 262 -5.21 18.13 -14.85
N SER A 263 -5.55 19.28 -15.42
CA SER A 263 -5.41 19.52 -16.87
C SER A 263 -3.98 19.39 -17.39
N ASN A 264 -2.98 19.51 -16.52
CA ASN A 264 -1.56 19.40 -16.85
C ASN A 264 -1.01 17.98 -16.69
N THR A 265 -1.77 17.04 -16.12
CA THR A 265 -1.34 15.64 -16.01
C THR A 265 -1.24 15.04 -17.41
N ASN A 266 -0.05 14.52 -17.77
CA ASN A 266 0.18 13.93 -19.08
C ASN A 266 -0.40 12.52 -19.16
N LEU A 267 -1.56 12.41 -19.80
CA LEU A 267 -2.27 11.15 -20.10
C LEU A 267 -2.46 10.99 -21.62
N SER A 268 -1.42 11.35 -22.38
CA SER A 268 -1.41 11.20 -23.85
C SER A 268 -0.79 9.87 -24.30
N GLY A 269 -0.33 9.06 -23.33
CA GLY A 269 0.18 7.74 -23.58
C GLY A 269 -0.91 6.79 -24.09
N SER A 270 -0.49 5.58 -24.45
CA SER A 270 -1.42 4.48 -24.77
C SER A 270 -1.31 3.33 -23.75
N SER A 271 -0.72 3.63 -22.60
CA SER A 271 -0.43 2.66 -21.55
C SER A 271 -0.48 3.32 -20.18
N ASP A 272 -1.24 4.41 -20.05
CA ASP A 272 -1.43 5.07 -18.78
C ASP A 272 -2.11 4.07 -17.83
N ALA A 273 -1.61 4.00 -16.61
CA ALA A 273 -1.94 2.93 -15.67
C ALA A 273 -2.37 3.49 -14.32
N MET A 274 -3.31 2.81 -13.67
CA MET A 274 -3.75 3.10 -12.31
C MET A 274 -3.99 1.83 -11.52
N VAL A 275 -3.74 1.89 -10.22
CA VAL A 275 -4.12 0.86 -9.27
C VAL A 275 -5.31 1.37 -8.46
N ILE A 276 -6.37 0.56 -8.38
CA ILE A 276 -7.50 0.83 -7.51
C ILE A 276 -7.66 -0.31 -6.51
N GLY A 277 -7.85 0.01 -5.23
CA GLY A 277 -8.32 -0.95 -4.24
C GLY A 277 -9.82 -0.91 -4.11
N VAL A 278 -10.46 -2.07 -3.96
CA VAL A 278 -11.91 -2.17 -3.72
C VAL A 278 -12.17 -3.04 -2.50
N ASN A 279 -12.95 -2.50 -1.55
CA ASN A 279 -13.32 -3.18 -0.32
C ASN A 279 -14.75 -2.77 0.07
N ASN A 280 -15.67 -3.74 0.07
CA ASN A 280 -17.07 -3.50 0.42
C ASN A 280 -17.71 -2.37 -0.41
N LEU A 281 -17.55 -2.41 -1.74
CA LEU A 281 -18.23 -1.50 -2.65
C LEU A 281 -19.56 -2.04 -3.13
N GLY A 282 -20.51 -1.13 -3.35
CA GLY A 282 -21.86 -1.49 -3.78
C GLY A 282 -22.61 -2.29 -2.70
N LYS A 283 -23.66 -3.01 -3.11
CA LYS A 283 -24.47 -3.87 -2.24
C LYS A 283 -24.93 -5.11 -3.00
N PRO A 284 -25.00 -6.28 -2.34
CA PRO A 284 -25.58 -7.49 -2.94
C PRO A 284 -27.04 -7.26 -3.36
N ASP A 285 -27.53 -8.11 -4.27
CA ASP A 285 -28.94 -8.19 -4.58
C ASP A 285 -29.73 -8.53 -3.31
N PRO A 286 -30.68 -7.69 -2.88
CA PRO A 286 -31.52 -7.97 -1.71
C PRO A 286 -32.52 -9.11 -1.95
N THR A 287 -32.72 -9.53 -3.20
CA THR A 287 -33.77 -10.47 -3.67
C THR A 287 -33.27 -11.48 -4.72
N PRO A 288 -32.19 -12.26 -4.44
CA PRO A 288 -31.48 -13.07 -5.45
C PRO A 288 -32.30 -14.19 -6.11
N ASN A 289 -33.49 -14.53 -5.59
CA ASN A 289 -34.28 -15.67 -6.04
C ASN A 289 -35.26 -15.35 -7.19
N ASN A 290 -35.34 -14.09 -7.66
CA ASN A 290 -36.24 -13.71 -8.75
C ASN A 290 -35.60 -13.84 -10.14
N GLY A 291 -34.33 -14.24 -10.22
CA GLY A 291 -33.58 -14.36 -11.48
C GLY A 291 -33.18 -13.02 -12.12
N ILE A 292 -33.41 -11.90 -11.43
CA ILE A 292 -33.02 -10.54 -11.84
C ILE A 292 -31.94 -10.07 -10.87
N ASP A 293 -30.75 -9.73 -11.36
CA ASP A 293 -29.71 -9.13 -10.52
C ASP A 293 -30.10 -7.70 -10.12
N ASN A 294 -30.54 -7.52 -8.86
CA ASN A 294 -30.81 -6.21 -8.27
C ASN A 294 -29.67 -5.72 -7.36
N ALA A 295 -28.46 -6.26 -7.50
CA ALA A 295 -27.30 -5.73 -6.79
C ALA A 295 -27.03 -4.28 -7.19
N THR A 296 -26.62 -3.48 -6.20
CA THR A 296 -26.16 -2.11 -6.44
C THR A 296 -24.68 -2.16 -6.73
N TYR A 297 -24.29 -1.78 -7.94
CA TYR A 297 -22.89 -1.67 -8.33
C TYR A 297 -22.45 -0.22 -8.22
N THR A 298 -21.29 0.02 -7.63
CA THR A 298 -20.69 1.35 -7.55
C THR A 298 -19.87 1.62 -8.79
N LYS A 299 -20.21 2.68 -9.53
CA LYS A 299 -19.41 3.11 -10.67
C LYS A 299 -18.21 3.92 -10.21
N ILE A 300 -17.04 3.56 -10.72
CA ILE A 300 -15.83 4.37 -10.61
C ILE A 300 -15.55 4.95 -11.99
N THR A 301 -15.46 6.27 -12.09
CA THR A 301 -15.16 6.97 -13.34
C THR A 301 -13.75 7.52 -13.31
N MET A 302 -12.94 7.09 -14.29
CA MET A 302 -11.58 7.53 -14.49
C MET A 302 -11.26 7.45 -15.98
N SER A 303 -11.14 8.62 -16.62
CA SER A 303 -10.94 8.72 -18.07
C SER A 303 -9.46 8.65 -18.45
N LYS A 304 -9.15 8.23 -19.68
CA LYS A 304 -7.79 8.21 -20.27
C LYS A 304 -6.78 7.27 -19.59
N ILE A 305 -7.27 6.22 -18.92
CA ILE A 305 -6.40 5.19 -18.35
C ILE A 305 -6.65 3.88 -19.11
N GLU A 306 -5.61 3.34 -19.74
CA GLU A 306 -5.69 2.14 -20.56
C GLU A 306 -5.48 0.85 -19.76
N ASN A 307 -4.72 0.91 -18.66
CA ASN A 307 -4.36 -0.25 -17.84
C ASN A 307 -4.85 -0.08 -16.41
N ILE A 308 -5.86 -0.85 -16.01
CA ILE A 308 -6.40 -0.81 -14.65
C ILE A 308 -5.98 -2.06 -13.89
N THR A 309 -5.34 -1.89 -12.74
CA THR A 309 -5.19 -2.96 -11.74
C THR A 309 -6.23 -2.77 -10.64
N VAL A 310 -7.01 -3.80 -10.35
CA VAL A 310 -7.99 -3.84 -9.25
C VAL A 310 -7.47 -4.76 -8.16
N ASN A 311 -7.21 -4.22 -6.97
CA ASN A 311 -6.82 -4.96 -5.78
C ASN A 311 -8.06 -5.18 -4.89
N THR A 312 -8.50 -6.42 -4.74
CA THR A 312 -9.60 -6.79 -3.85
C THR A 312 -9.08 -7.01 -2.43
N SER A 313 -9.79 -6.51 -1.41
CA SER A 313 -9.42 -6.71 -0.01
C SER A 313 -10.61 -6.61 0.94
N GLY A 314 -10.52 -7.26 2.11
CA GLY A 314 -11.46 -7.14 3.22
C GLY A 314 -12.85 -7.76 3.00
N SER A 315 -13.62 -7.31 2.02
CA SER A 315 -14.97 -7.82 1.72
C SER A 315 -15.34 -7.68 0.24
N LYS A 316 -16.25 -8.54 -0.21
CA LYS A 316 -16.78 -8.57 -1.59
C LYS A 316 -17.20 -7.19 -2.07
N SER A 317 -16.89 -6.88 -3.32
CA SER A 317 -17.26 -5.62 -3.97
C SER A 317 -18.09 -5.85 -5.24
N TYR A 318 -18.99 -4.91 -5.52
CA TYR A 318 -19.83 -4.83 -6.72
C TYR A 318 -19.49 -3.54 -7.48
N VAL A 319 -18.78 -3.65 -8.60
CA VAL A 319 -18.20 -2.51 -9.32
C VAL A 319 -18.76 -2.39 -10.74
N ASP A 320 -19.24 -1.20 -11.09
CA ASP A 320 -19.60 -0.86 -12.46
C ASP A 320 -18.39 -0.25 -13.17
N MET A 321 -17.91 -0.93 -14.20
CA MET A 321 -16.68 -0.58 -14.90
C MET A 321 -16.90 0.39 -16.06
N SER A 322 -18.13 0.87 -16.31
CA SER A 322 -18.46 1.75 -17.45
C SER A 322 -17.78 3.11 -17.39
N GLY A 323 -17.20 3.47 -16.24
CA GLY A 323 -16.46 4.70 -16.05
C GLY A 323 -15.01 4.67 -16.57
N PHE A 324 -14.48 3.50 -16.97
CA PHE A 324 -13.13 3.31 -17.48
C PHE A 324 -13.09 3.24 -19.02
N GLN A 325 -13.64 4.23 -19.70
CA GLN A 325 -13.91 4.18 -21.16
C GLN A 325 -12.68 4.00 -22.07
N SER A 326 -11.47 4.23 -21.54
CA SER A 326 -10.21 4.04 -22.27
C SER A 326 -9.54 2.69 -22.00
N ALA A 327 -10.02 1.93 -21.00
CA ALA A 327 -9.32 0.73 -20.54
C ALA A 327 -9.25 -0.32 -21.65
N THR A 328 -8.04 -0.77 -21.95
CA THR A 328 -7.75 -1.88 -22.87
C THR A 328 -7.40 -3.15 -22.10
N SER A 329 -6.86 -3.01 -20.89
CA SER A 329 -6.60 -4.12 -19.98
C SER A 329 -7.13 -3.86 -18.58
N ILE A 330 -7.68 -4.92 -17.97
CA ILE A 330 -8.04 -4.95 -16.55
C ILE A 330 -7.36 -6.18 -15.95
N THR A 331 -6.54 -5.95 -14.91
CA THR A 331 -5.96 -7.01 -14.08
C THR A 331 -6.63 -6.99 -12.72
N VAL A 332 -7.01 -8.13 -12.18
CA VAL A 332 -7.56 -8.25 -10.82
C VAL A 332 -6.63 -9.10 -9.96
N LYS A 333 -6.37 -8.63 -8.75
CA LYS A 333 -5.54 -9.29 -7.73
C LYS A 333 -6.27 -9.24 -6.38
N GLY A 334 -5.77 -10.01 -5.42
CA GLY A 334 -6.25 -9.97 -4.05
C GLY A 334 -6.94 -11.25 -3.62
N ASP A 335 -7.73 -11.15 -2.56
CA ASP A 335 -8.27 -12.31 -1.85
C ASP A 335 -9.78 -12.30 -1.63
N GLN A 336 -10.48 -11.29 -2.15
CA GLN A 336 -11.93 -11.19 -2.03
C GLN A 336 -12.65 -11.46 -3.34
N ASP A 337 -13.91 -11.85 -3.18
CA ASP A 337 -14.84 -11.95 -4.30
C ASP A 337 -15.05 -10.58 -4.96
N LEU A 338 -15.24 -10.59 -6.28
CA LEU A 338 -15.51 -9.40 -7.05
C LEU A 338 -16.61 -9.65 -8.07
N ALA A 339 -17.66 -8.83 -8.02
CA ALA A 339 -18.67 -8.75 -9.06
C ALA A 339 -18.44 -7.48 -9.89
N ILE A 340 -18.31 -7.63 -11.21
CA ILE A 340 -18.14 -6.52 -12.15
C ILE A 340 -19.17 -6.58 -13.27
N LYS A 341 -19.65 -5.41 -13.68
CA LYS A 341 -20.53 -5.25 -14.85
C LYS A 341 -20.13 -4.09 -15.72
N ASN A 342 -20.78 -3.99 -16.88
CA ASN A 342 -20.65 -2.86 -17.81
C ASN A 342 -19.19 -2.58 -18.18
N ILE A 343 -18.47 -3.66 -18.51
CA ILE A 343 -17.06 -3.61 -18.86
C ILE A 343 -16.82 -2.64 -20.04
N PRO A 344 -15.71 -1.87 -20.03
CA PRO A 344 -15.39 -0.93 -21.08
C PRO A 344 -15.40 -1.56 -22.47
N SER A 345 -15.99 -0.84 -23.42
CA SER A 345 -16.09 -1.32 -24.80
C SER A 345 -14.72 -1.47 -25.46
N THR A 346 -13.69 -0.78 -24.99
CA THR A 346 -12.30 -0.84 -25.47
C THR A 346 -11.49 -2.04 -24.99
N LEU A 347 -12.02 -2.84 -24.04
CA LEU A 347 -11.27 -3.90 -23.40
C LEU A 347 -10.90 -5.02 -24.37
N THR A 348 -9.63 -5.43 -24.34
CA THR A 348 -9.09 -6.55 -25.12
C THR A 348 -8.65 -7.72 -24.21
N ALA A 349 -8.30 -7.43 -22.96
CA ALA A 349 -7.85 -8.41 -21.98
C ALA A 349 -8.44 -8.17 -20.58
N PHE A 350 -8.94 -9.23 -19.99
CA PHE A 350 -9.30 -9.32 -18.57
C PHE A 350 -8.50 -10.45 -17.93
N ASP A 351 -7.74 -10.16 -16.87
CA ASP A 351 -6.92 -11.16 -16.18
C ASP A 351 -7.08 -11.07 -14.66
N ALA A 352 -7.85 -12.00 -14.09
CA ALA A 352 -8.01 -12.16 -12.64
C ALA A 352 -7.30 -13.41 -12.10
N SER A 353 -6.33 -13.97 -12.82
CA SER A 353 -5.63 -15.21 -12.44
C SER A 353 -4.84 -15.11 -11.13
N ASN A 354 -4.55 -13.88 -10.68
CA ASN A 354 -3.89 -13.60 -9.40
C ASN A 354 -4.88 -13.23 -8.27
N ASN A 355 -6.18 -13.37 -8.49
CA ASN A 355 -7.19 -13.26 -7.45
C ASN A 355 -7.49 -14.63 -6.86
N SER A 356 -7.71 -14.71 -5.54
CA SER A 356 -8.06 -15.96 -4.84
C SER A 356 -9.51 -16.05 -4.36
N GLY A 357 -10.31 -14.98 -4.54
CA GLY A 357 -11.76 -14.99 -4.39
C GLY A 357 -12.50 -15.24 -5.71
N ALA A 358 -13.82 -15.44 -5.66
CA ALA A 358 -14.65 -15.70 -6.83
C ALA A 358 -14.92 -14.45 -7.67
N ILE A 359 -14.96 -14.62 -8.99
CA ILE A 359 -15.18 -13.57 -9.98
C ILE A 359 -16.54 -13.77 -10.65
N THR A 360 -17.37 -12.74 -10.58
CA THR A 360 -18.59 -12.63 -11.40
C THR A 360 -18.41 -11.47 -12.37
N ALA A 361 -18.33 -11.72 -13.68
CA ALA A 361 -18.01 -10.70 -14.66
C ALA A 361 -18.98 -10.71 -15.85
N ASP A 362 -19.57 -9.55 -16.15
CA ASP A 362 -20.47 -9.35 -17.29
C ASP A 362 -19.83 -8.49 -18.39
N PHE A 363 -19.50 -9.14 -19.51
CA PHE A 363 -18.89 -8.58 -20.71
C PHE A 363 -19.89 -8.42 -21.87
N THR A 364 -21.20 -8.55 -21.64
CA THR A 364 -22.21 -8.45 -22.70
C THR A 364 -22.25 -7.08 -23.39
N ASN A 365 -21.68 -6.04 -22.75
CA ASN A 365 -21.54 -4.68 -23.26
C ASN A 365 -20.21 -4.36 -23.96
N ALA A 366 -19.28 -5.32 -24.08
CA ALA A 366 -17.99 -5.09 -24.74
C ALA A 366 -18.14 -4.81 -26.26
N THR A 367 -17.15 -4.15 -26.90
CA THR A 367 -17.22 -3.90 -28.36
C THR A 367 -17.14 -5.20 -29.14
N ALA A 368 -17.84 -5.25 -30.26
CA ALA A 368 -17.81 -6.37 -31.16
C ALA A 368 -16.38 -6.79 -31.58
N GLY A 369 -16.07 -8.08 -31.44
CA GLY A 369 -14.84 -8.67 -31.96
C GLY A 369 -13.52 -8.33 -31.25
N LYS A 370 -13.53 -7.63 -30.10
CA LYS A 370 -12.30 -7.13 -29.48
C LYS A 370 -11.78 -7.96 -28.31
N LEU A 371 -12.67 -8.54 -27.51
CA LEU A 371 -12.26 -9.24 -26.29
C LEU A 371 -11.54 -10.53 -26.67
N GLY A 372 -10.22 -10.56 -26.44
CA GLY A 372 -9.33 -11.63 -26.89
C GLY A 372 -8.97 -12.61 -25.78
N THR A 373 -8.86 -12.13 -24.53
CA THR A 373 -8.49 -12.96 -23.38
C THR A 373 -9.37 -12.64 -22.18
N ILE A 374 -9.89 -13.69 -21.56
CA ILE A 374 -10.62 -13.64 -20.29
C ILE A 374 -9.99 -14.72 -19.41
N LYS A 375 -9.43 -14.31 -18.27
CA LYS A 375 -8.97 -15.22 -17.24
C LYS A 375 -9.61 -14.88 -15.91
N THR A 376 -10.10 -15.87 -15.18
CA THR A 376 -10.67 -15.68 -13.85
C THR A 376 -9.82 -16.35 -12.76
N ALA A 377 -10.37 -16.44 -11.55
CA ALA A 377 -9.66 -16.86 -10.35
C ALA A 377 -9.64 -18.40 -10.21
N GLY A 378 -9.17 -18.91 -9.08
CA GLY A 378 -9.21 -20.35 -8.77
C GLY A 378 -10.42 -20.76 -7.93
N LYS A 379 -11.57 -20.11 -8.12
CA LYS A 379 -12.84 -20.32 -7.38
C LYS A 379 -13.98 -20.48 -8.37
N ASP A 380 -15.18 -20.80 -7.87
CA ASP A 380 -16.39 -20.94 -8.69
C ASP A 380 -16.77 -19.59 -9.34
N ASP A 381 -16.39 -19.43 -10.61
CA ASP A 381 -16.50 -18.18 -11.34
C ASP A 381 -17.70 -18.17 -12.29
N VAL A 382 -18.22 -16.97 -12.58
CA VAL A 382 -19.32 -16.75 -13.53
C VAL A 382 -18.96 -15.66 -14.51
N VAL A 383 -18.84 -16.03 -15.79
CA VAL A 383 -18.56 -15.08 -16.88
C VAL A 383 -19.75 -15.02 -17.82
N SER A 384 -20.25 -13.83 -18.09
CA SER A 384 -21.29 -13.60 -19.11
C SER A 384 -20.72 -12.85 -20.30
N ILE A 385 -20.89 -13.38 -21.50
CA ILE A 385 -20.41 -12.79 -22.76
C ILE A 385 -21.52 -12.84 -23.80
N LYS A 386 -21.48 -11.90 -24.75
CA LYS A 386 -22.33 -11.95 -25.94
C LYS A 386 -21.48 -12.40 -27.13
N THR A 387 -22.01 -13.30 -27.95
CA THR A 387 -21.32 -13.84 -29.12
C THR A 387 -20.77 -12.78 -30.07
N SER A 388 -21.42 -11.61 -30.17
CA SER A 388 -20.94 -10.51 -30.99
C SER A 388 -19.72 -9.80 -30.40
N THR A 389 -19.50 -9.84 -29.08
CA THR A 389 -18.49 -9.02 -28.35
C THR A 389 -17.11 -9.66 -28.28
N ILE A 390 -17.04 -10.98 -28.43
CA ILE A 390 -15.78 -11.74 -28.41
C ILE A 390 -15.10 -11.77 -29.78
N ASN A 391 -13.77 -11.90 -29.78
CA ASN A 391 -13.02 -12.31 -30.97
C ASN A 391 -13.56 -13.65 -31.50
N ILE A 392 -13.27 -14.02 -32.75
CA ILE A 392 -13.69 -15.29 -33.36
C ILE A 392 -13.08 -16.53 -32.67
N ALA A 393 -11.92 -16.34 -32.01
CA ALA A 393 -11.20 -17.37 -31.27
C ALA A 393 -10.61 -16.79 -29.97
N PRO A 394 -11.44 -16.44 -28.96
CA PRO A 394 -10.95 -15.90 -27.71
C PRO A 394 -10.30 -17.00 -26.88
N THR A 395 -9.40 -16.61 -25.96
CA THR A 395 -8.96 -17.48 -24.87
C THR A 395 -9.82 -17.21 -23.65
N ILE A 396 -10.50 -18.23 -23.15
CA ILE A 396 -11.32 -18.20 -21.94
C ILE A 396 -10.72 -19.25 -21.00
N ASP A 397 -10.14 -18.79 -19.91
CA ASP A 397 -9.48 -19.63 -18.92
C ASP A 397 -10.09 -19.32 -17.55
N LEU A 398 -11.05 -20.13 -17.12
CA LEU A 398 -11.75 -19.89 -15.86
C LEU A 398 -11.06 -20.51 -14.64
N GLY A 399 -9.90 -21.15 -14.85
CA GLY A 399 -9.10 -21.69 -13.77
C GLY A 399 -9.64 -22.99 -13.19
N ASN A 400 -9.59 -23.09 -11.85
CA ASN A 400 -10.14 -24.23 -11.12
C ASN A 400 -11.42 -23.77 -10.43
N GLY A 401 -12.42 -24.62 -10.33
CA GLY A 401 -13.68 -24.27 -9.67
C GLY A 401 -14.81 -25.12 -10.23
N ASN A 402 -16.04 -24.73 -9.93
CA ASN A 402 -17.21 -25.07 -10.74
C ASN A 402 -17.61 -23.84 -11.56
N ASP A 403 -17.00 -23.70 -12.72
CA ASP A 403 -17.02 -22.45 -13.46
C ASP A 403 -18.11 -22.42 -14.52
N LYS A 404 -18.77 -21.28 -14.65
CA LYS A 404 -19.89 -21.08 -15.57
C LYS A 404 -19.61 -19.99 -16.59
N LEU A 405 -19.68 -20.38 -17.86
CA LEU A 405 -19.73 -19.46 -18.98
C LEU A 405 -21.17 -19.30 -19.46
N LYS A 406 -21.71 -18.08 -19.40
CA LYS A 406 -22.99 -17.70 -20.02
C LYS A 406 -22.74 -17.03 -21.36
N LEU A 407 -23.31 -17.59 -22.42
CA LEU A 407 -23.15 -17.12 -23.78
C LEU A 407 -24.49 -16.64 -24.36
N ASP A 408 -24.61 -15.33 -24.57
CA ASP A 408 -25.76 -14.71 -25.25
C ASP A 408 -25.60 -14.80 -26.78
N VAL A 409 -26.59 -15.44 -27.42
CA VAL A 409 -26.63 -15.73 -28.87
C VAL A 409 -27.74 -14.93 -29.58
N ALA A 410 -27.85 -13.63 -29.30
CA ALA A 410 -28.88 -12.78 -29.90
C ALA A 410 -28.91 -12.75 -31.45
N ALA A 411 -27.82 -13.13 -32.12
CA ALA A 411 -27.72 -13.20 -33.58
C ALA A 411 -26.89 -14.42 -34.02
N ALA A 412 -26.95 -14.76 -35.31
CA ALA A 412 -26.16 -15.86 -35.85
C ALA A 412 -24.65 -15.60 -35.66
N ALA A 413 -23.93 -16.62 -35.20
CA ALA A 413 -22.52 -16.51 -34.84
C ALA A 413 -21.77 -17.81 -35.15
N THR A 414 -20.47 -17.68 -35.44
CA THR A 414 -19.54 -18.81 -35.54
C THR A 414 -18.35 -18.53 -34.66
N ILE A 415 -18.12 -19.37 -33.64
CA ILE A 415 -17.04 -19.18 -32.67
C ILE A 415 -16.28 -20.48 -32.41
N GLN A 416 -14.98 -20.36 -32.21
CA GLN A 416 -14.08 -21.46 -31.82
C GLN A 416 -13.16 -21.00 -30.67
N PRO A 417 -13.69 -20.86 -29.45
CA PRO A 417 -12.90 -20.45 -28.32
C PRO A 417 -11.85 -21.50 -27.94
N VAL A 418 -10.73 -21.03 -27.41
CA VAL A 418 -9.85 -21.85 -26.56
C VAL A 418 -10.43 -21.76 -25.16
N MET A 419 -11.01 -22.86 -24.67
CA MET A 419 -11.65 -22.89 -23.35
C MET A 419 -10.93 -23.85 -22.42
N ASN A 420 -10.50 -23.36 -21.26
CA ASN A 420 -9.94 -24.15 -20.18
C ASN A 420 -10.70 -23.84 -18.89
N GLY A 421 -10.93 -24.87 -18.07
CA GLY A 421 -11.60 -24.70 -16.77
C GLY A 421 -13.05 -24.23 -16.88
N VAL A 422 -13.73 -24.37 -18.03
CA VAL A 422 -15.17 -24.08 -18.11
C VAL A 422 -15.92 -25.38 -17.83
N ASP A 423 -16.69 -25.44 -16.75
CA ASP A 423 -17.44 -26.65 -16.39
C ASP A 423 -18.88 -26.64 -16.93
N THR A 424 -19.53 -25.47 -16.91
CA THR A 424 -20.91 -25.28 -17.36
C THR A 424 -20.98 -24.23 -18.47
N LEU A 425 -21.53 -24.60 -19.63
CA LEU A 425 -21.86 -23.66 -20.70
C LEU A 425 -23.39 -23.40 -20.73
N GLU A 426 -23.79 -22.20 -20.35
CA GLU A 426 -25.19 -21.76 -20.41
C GLU A 426 -25.42 -20.92 -21.68
N LEU A 427 -26.29 -21.38 -22.58
CA LEU A 427 -26.69 -20.61 -23.77
C LEU A 427 -27.96 -19.82 -23.49
N THR A 428 -27.93 -18.51 -23.76
CA THR A 428 -29.07 -17.61 -23.55
C THR A 428 -29.41 -16.86 -24.84
N ASN A 429 -30.65 -16.32 -24.90
CA ASN A 429 -31.11 -15.45 -25.99
C ASN A 429 -30.85 -16.02 -27.41
N LEU A 430 -31.20 -17.29 -27.67
CA LEU A 430 -30.98 -18.01 -28.94
C LEU A 430 -31.77 -17.42 -30.14
N GLY A 431 -31.40 -16.21 -30.58
CA GLY A 431 -32.06 -15.46 -31.65
C GLY A 431 -31.57 -15.78 -33.05
N GLY A 432 -30.46 -16.51 -33.20
CA GLY A 432 -29.91 -16.95 -34.48
C GLY A 432 -29.13 -18.26 -34.38
N ASN A 433 -28.68 -18.78 -35.53
CA ASN A 433 -27.92 -20.02 -35.59
C ASN A 433 -26.51 -19.84 -34.98
N LEU A 434 -26.19 -20.63 -33.96
CA LEU A 434 -24.84 -20.72 -33.40
C LEU A 434 -24.09 -21.91 -34.02
N THR A 435 -22.96 -21.65 -34.66
CA THR A 435 -21.94 -22.67 -34.95
C THR A 435 -20.85 -22.59 -33.88
N PHE A 436 -20.89 -23.51 -32.92
CA PHE A 436 -19.94 -23.57 -31.81
C PHE A 436 -18.95 -24.71 -32.02
N SER A 437 -17.65 -24.39 -32.07
CA SER A 437 -16.59 -25.41 -32.16
C SER A 437 -15.89 -25.58 -30.82
N ALA A 438 -16.13 -26.72 -30.17
CA ALA A 438 -15.46 -27.13 -28.94
C ALA A 438 -14.09 -27.82 -29.18
N ALA A 439 -13.53 -27.71 -30.39
CA ALA A 439 -12.31 -28.44 -30.76
C ALA A 439 -11.06 -28.04 -29.95
N LYS A 440 -11.11 -26.90 -29.24
CA LYS A 440 -10.04 -26.40 -28.36
C LYS A 440 -10.53 -26.20 -26.92
N THR A 441 -11.49 -27.02 -26.50
CA THR A 441 -12.09 -26.98 -25.16
C THR A 441 -11.55 -28.14 -24.31
N THR A 442 -11.19 -27.84 -23.08
CA THR A 442 -10.90 -28.82 -22.03
C THR A 442 -11.80 -28.56 -20.82
N GLY A 443 -12.24 -29.62 -20.13
CA GLY A 443 -12.99 -29.52 -18.87
C GLY A 443 -14.52 -29.35 -18.97
N LEU A 444 -15.10 -29.06 -20.14
CA LEU A 444 -16.56 -28.87 -20.26
C LEU A 444 -17.35 -30.11 -19.83
N MET A 445 -18.14 -29.96 -18.75
CA MET A 445 -18.90 -31.05 -18.12
C MET A 445 -20.41 -31.01 -18.45
N GLN A 446 -21.02 -29.82 -18.49
CA GLN A 446 -22.47 -29.63 -18.63
C GLN A 446 -22.85 -28.59 -19.69
#